data_AF-A0A845X4R6-F1
#
_entry.id   AF-A0A845X4R6-F1
#
_cell.length_a   1.000
_cell.length_b   1.000
_cell.length_c   1.000
_cell.angle_alpha   90.00
_cell.angle_beta   90.00
_cell.angle_gamma   90.00
#
_symmetry.space_group_name_H-M   'P 1'
#
loop_
_entity.id
_entity.type
_entity.pdbx_description
1 polymer ?
#
loop_
_entity_poly.entity_id
_entity_poly.type
_entity_poly.pdbx_seq_one_letter_code
_entity_poly.pdbx_strand_id
1 'polypeptide(L)'
;MIFFALYLVIKVIGTTMLVLAQKQVLKFLNQHQFIENWSDLEDFKNLVRPQMYAALWSIPLMLIGLGMFFISLRRIGPTLFLPFLLLEIVTLILAEIGKKAERRSRNLICTTEELEFKYQQICKSWTNDAFPKF
;
A
#
# COMPACT_ATOMS: atom_id res chain seq x y z
N MET A 1 8.59 1.93 -28.05
CA MET A 1 7.58 2.90 -27.55
C MET A 1 6.41 2.25 -26.84
N ILE A 2 5.72 1.25 -27.41
CA ILE A 2 4.55 0.59 -26.78
C ILE A 2 4.84 0.04 -25.36
N PHE A 3 5.92 -0.74 -25.18
CA PHE A 3 6.29 -1.28 -23.86
C PHE A 3 6.57 -0.21 -22.81
N PHE A 4 7.13 0.92 -23.22
CA PHE A 4 7.39 2.04 -22.32
C PHE A 4 6.09 2.75 -21.90
N ALA A 5 5.16 2.94 -22.84
CA ALA A 5 3.83 3.47 -22.54
C ALA A 5 3.07 2.54 -21.58
N LEU A 6 3.10 1.22 -21.80
CA LEU A 6 2.48 0.25 -20.90
C LEU A 6 3.12 0.25 -19.51
N TYR A 7 4.45 0.34 -19.44
CA TYR A 7 5.16 0.53 -18.17
C TYR A 7 4.66 1.77 -17.42
N LEU A 8 4.55 2.91 -18.10
CA LEU A 8 4.04 4.15 -17.50
C LEU A 8 2.60 3.98 -17.00
N VAL A 9 1.73 3.32 -17.76
CA VAL A 9 0.35 3.03 -17.35
C VAL A 9 0.34 2.19 -16.07
N ILE A 10 1.12 1.10 -16.02
CA ILE A 10 1.23 0.25 -14.83
C ILE A 10 1.73 1.07 -13.63
N LYS A 11 2.71 1.95 -13.83
CA LYS A 11 3.22 2.81 -12.76
C LYS A 11 2.18 3.80 -12.26
N VAL A 12 1.46 4.47 -13.15
CA VAL A 12 0.37 5.39 -12.75
C VAL A 12 -0.70 4.66 -11.95
N ILE A 13 -1.10 3.46 -12.38
CA ILE A 13 -2.06 2.62 -11.66
C ILE A 13 -1.52 2.29 -10.26
N GLY A 14 -0.29 1.77 -10.17
CA GLY A 14 0.33 1.38 -8.89
C GLY A 14 0.48 2.56 -7.93
N THR A 15 0.97 3.71 -8.40
CA THR A 15 1.09 4.93 -7.59
C THR A 15 -0.27 5.46 -7.15
N THR A 16 -1.29 5.38 -8.01
CA THR A 16 -2.66 5.79 -7.64
C THR A 16 -3.23 4.89 -6.55
N MET A 17 -3.06 3.56 -6.66
CA MET A 17 -3.47 2.62 -5.62
C MET A 17 -2.77 2.92 -4.28
N LEU A 18 -1.47 3.19 -4.31
CA LEU A 18 -0.69 3.57 -3.13
C LEU A 18 -1.24 4.85 -2.46
N VAL A 19 -1.48 5.90 -3.24
CA VAL A 19 -2.01 7.18 -2.73
C VAL A 19 -3.43 7.00 -2.17
N LEU A 20 -4.27 6.19 -2.81
CA LEU A 20 -5.62 5.90 -2.31
C LEU A 20 -5.58 5.14 -0.98
N ALA A 21 -4.75 4.10 -0.87
CA ALA A 21 -4.57 3.36 0.38
C ALA A 21 -4.09 4.30 1.50
N GLN A 22 -3.09 5.13 1.22
CA GLN A 22 -2.59 6.12 2.17
C GLN A 22 -3.68 7.11 2.61
N LYS A 23 -4.49 7.63 1.68
CA LYS A 23 -5.60 8.53 2.01
C LYS A 23 -6.63 7.86 2.92
N GLN A 24 -6.92 6.58 2.73
CA GLN A 24 -7.84 5.84 3.59
C GLN A 24 -7.27 5.69 5.01
N VAL A 25 -5.98 5.36 5.15
CA VAL A 25 -5.31 5.27 6.46
C VAL A 25 -5.33 6.63 7.17
N LEU A 26 -5.00 7.71 6.46
CA LEU A 26 -5.04 9.05 7.03
C LEU A 26 -6.46 9.48 7.43
N LYS A 27 -7.46 9.15 6.61
CA LYS A 27 -8.87 9.40 6.93
C LYS A 27 -9.26 8.66 8.21
N PHE A 28 -8.93 7.38 8.32
CA PHE A 28 -9.18 6.58 9.51
C PHE A 28 -8.51 7.19 10.75
N LEU A 29 -7.24 7.56 10.66
CA LEU A 29 -6.50 8.22 11.75
C LEU A 29 -7.07 9.58 12.18
N ASN A 30 -7.75 10.29 11.27
CA ASN A 30 -8.42 11.54 11.59
C ASN A 30 -9.78 11.31 12.26
N GLN A 31 -10.42 10.17 12.01
CA GLN A 31 -11.72 9.79 12.57
C GLN A 31 -11.58 9.09 13.92
N HIS A 32 -10.52 8.29 14.10
CA HIS A 32 -10.29 7.48 15.30
C HIS A 32 -8.92 7.83 15.90
N GLN A 33 -8.93 8.49 17.06
CA GLN A 33 -7.72 8.70 17.87
C GLN A 33 -7.40 7.48 18.75
N PHE A 34 -8.42 6.69 19.06
CA PHE A 34 -8.40 5.50 19.90
C PHE A 34 -9.35 4.46 19.29
N ILE A 35 -9.19 3.20 19.66
CA ILE A 35 -10.18 2.16 19.40
C ILE A 35 -11.02 2.03 20.67
N GLU A 36 -12.19 2.66 20.68
CA GLU A 36 -13.01 2.78 21.89
C GLU A 36 -14.07 1.69 21.98
N ASN A 37 -14.55 1.22 20.82
CA ASN A 37 -15.64 0.27 20.73
C ASN A 37 -15.46 -0.70 19.54
N TRP A 38 -16.36 -1.68 19.45
CA TRP A 38 -16.35 -2.69 18.40
C TRP A 38 -16.62 -2.13 16.99
N SER A 39 -17.30 -0.98 16.87
CA SER A 39 -17.53 -0.32 15.59
C SER A 39 -16.22 0.22 15.03
N ASP A 40 -15.40 0.88 15.85
CA ASP A 40 -14.08 1.38 15.44
C ASP A 40 -13.18 0.25 14.94
N LEU A 41 -13.26 -0.91 15.60
CA LEU A 41 -12.53 -2.11 15.20
C LEU A 41 -13.01 -2.63 13.84
N GLU A 42 -14.31 -2.61 13.59
CA GLU A 42 -14.88 -3.02 12.30
C GLU A 42 -14.49 -2.04 11.18
N ASP A 43 -14.47 -0.75 11.46
CA ASP A 43 -13.96 0.28 10.55
C ASP A 43 -12.47 0.03 10.22
N PHE A 44 -11.67 -0.36 11.22
CA PHE A 44 -10.29 -0.75 11.00
C PHE A 44 -10.16 -2.00 10.11
N LYS A 45 -11.00 -3.03 10.30
CA LYS A 45 -11.01 -4.20 9.41
C LYS A 45 -11.37 -3.82 7.97
N ASN A 46 -12.37 -2.96 7.81
CA ASN A 46 -12.81 -2.47 6.51
C ASN A 46 -11.76 -1.61 5.80
N LEU A 47 -10.90 -0.94 6.56
CA LEU A 47 -9.70 -0.28 6.03
C LEU A 47 -8.64 -1.29 5.56
N VAL A 48 -8.32 -2.27 6.40
CA VAL A 48 -7.18 -3.17 6.20
C VAL A 48 -7.44 -4.21 5.12
N ARG A 49 -8.63 -4.82 5.10
CA ARG A 49 -9.01 -5.91 4.20
C ARG A 49 -8.76 -5.58 2.70
N PRO A 50 -9.24 -4.46 2.14
CA PRO A 50 -8.96 -4.11 0.74
C PRO A 50 -7.48 -3.83 0.49
N GLN A 51 -6.72 -3.33 1.47
CA GLN A 51 -5.30 -3.08 1.31
C GLN A 51 -4.50 -4.39 1.20
N MET A 52 -4.85 -5.42 1.97
CA MET A 52 -4.25 -6.75 1.84
C MET A 52 -4.48 -7.34 0.44
N TYR A 53 -5.70 -7.25 -0.09
CA TYR A 53 -5.99 -7.70 -1.45
C TYR A 53 -5.28 -6.85 -2.52
N ALA A 54 -5.20 -5.52 -2.34
CA ALA A 54 -4.48 -4.64 -3.25
C ALA A 54 -2.97 -4.96 -3.26
N ALA A 55 -2.38 -5.27 -2.11
CA ALA A 55 -0.99 -5.69 -2.00
C ALA A 55 -0.74 -6.98 -2.80
N LEU A 56 -1.64 -7.96 -2.71
CA LEU A 56 -1.56 -9.18 -3.53
C LEU A 56 -1.61 -8.89 -5.04
N TRP A 57 -2.54 -8.04 -5.47
CA TRP A 57 -2.66 -7.64 -6.89
C TRP A 57 -1.46 -6.82 -7.38
N SER A 58 -0.78 -6.11 -6.48
CA SER A 58 0.38 -5.30 -6.84
C SER A 58 1.61 -6.14 -7.22
N ILE A 59 1.74 -7.36 -6.69
CA ILE A 59 2.89 -8.25 -6.96
C ILE A 59 3.01 -8.59 -8.47
N PRO A 60 2.00 -9.18 -9.14
CA PRO A 60 2.11 -9.49 -10.56
C PRO A 60 2.22 -8.22 -11.41
N LEU A 61 1.55 -7.13 -11.04
CA LEU A 61 1.70 -5.83 -11.72
C LEU A 61 3.14 -5.32 -11.67
N MET A 62 3.80 -5.44 -10.52
CA MET A 62 5.19 -5.03 -10.35
C MET A 62 6.13 -5.89 -11.21
N LEU A 63 5.91 -7.21 -11.27
CA LEU A 63 6.69 -8.11 -12.12
C LEU A 63 6.53 -7.80 -13.60
N ILE A 64 5.29 -7.56 -14.06
CA ILE A 64 5.00 -7.17 -15.45
C ILE A 64 5.67 -5.82 -15.76
N GLY A 65 5.54 -4.84 -14.87
CA GLY A 65 6.17 -3.53 -15.01
C GLY A 65 7.70 -3.63 -15.12
N LEU A 66 8.32 -4.45 -14.28
CA LEU A 66 9.77 -4.70 -14.32
C LEU A 66 10.20 -5.36 -15.64
N GLY A 67 9.44 -6.34 -16.13
CA GLY A 67 9.70 -6.96 -17.44
C GLY A 67 9.60 -5.95 -18.59
N MET A 68 8.57 -5.11 -18.60
CA MET A 68 8.39 -4.06 -19.61
C MET A 68 9.51 -3.03 -19.57
N PHE A 69 10.04 -2.71 -18.38
CA PHE A 69 11.19 -1.84 -18.22
C PHE A 69 12.44 -2.42 -18.89
N PHE A 70 12.81 -3.67 -18.59
CA PHE A 70 13.99 -4.30 -19.20
C PHE A 70 13.88 -4.42 -20.73
N ILE A 71 12.69 -4.74 -21.25
CA ILE A 71 12.44 -4.77 -22.70
C ILE A 71 12.63 -3.37 -23.31
N SER A 72 12.14 -2.33 -22.63
CA SER A 72 12.27 -0.94 -23.09
C SER A 72 13.72 -0.46 -23.08
N LEU A 73 14.48 -0.79 -22.03
CA LEU A 73 15.90 -0.47 -21.90
C LEU A 73 16.72 -1.10 -23.04
N ARG A 74 16.44 -2.36 -23.38
CA ARG A 74 17.10 -3.05 -24.50
C ARG A 74 16.81 -2.41 -25.87
N ARG A 75 15.60 -1.87 -26.07
CA ARG A 75 15.16 -1.34 -27.38
C ARG A 75 15.49 0.14 -27.61
N ILE A 76 15.42 0.96 -26.58
CA ILE A 76 15.53 2.43 -26.68
C ILE A 76 16.89 2.92 -26.17
N GLY A 77 17.64 2.05 -25.48
CA GLY A 77 18.93 2.37 -24.89
C GLY A 77 18.80 3.07 -23.53
N PRO A 78 19.93 3.52 -22.95
CA PRO A 78 19.98 4.04 -21.58
C PRO A 78 19.34 5.43 -21.41
N THR A 79 18.92 6.08 -22.49
CA THR A 79 18.29 7.42 -22.46
C THR A 79 17.03 7.47 -21.60
N LEU A 80 16.30 6.35 -21.47
CA LEU A 80 15.11 6.24 -20.62
C LEU A 80 15.41 5.84 -19.16
N PHE A 81 16.67 5.61 -18.82
CA PHE A 81 17.05 5.18 -17.47
C PHE A 81 16.83 6.27 -16.43
N LEU A 82 17.19 7.52 -16.75
CA LEU A 82 17.04 8.65 -15.84
C LEU A 82 15.57 8.96 -15.48
N PRO A 83 14.62 9.11 -16.44
CA PRO A 83 13.22 9.34 -16.09
C PRO A 83 12.59 8.17 -15.34
N PHE A 84 13.02 6.93 -15.63
CA PHE A 84 12.61 5.76 -14.85
C PHE A 84 13.06 5.89 -13.39
N LEU A 85 14.34 6.17 -13.17
CA LEU A 85 14.92 6.26 -11.83
C LEU A 85 14.26 7.37 -11.00
N LEU A 86 13.95 8.51 -11.60
CA LEU A 86 13.19 9.58 -10.94
C LEU A 86 11.80 9.12 -10.50
N LEU A 87 11.07 8.39 -11.37
CA LEU A 87 9.74 7.88 -11.05
C LEU A 87 9.77 6.85 -9.90
N GLU A 88 10.80 6.00 -9.87
CA GLU A 88 10.99 5.04 -8.77
C GLU A 88 11.31 5.75 -7.46
N ILE A 89 12.17 6.77 -7.46
CA ILE A 89 12.48 7.56 -6.27
C ILE A 89 11.22 8.20 -5.70
N VAL A 90 10.40 8.83 -6.55
CA VAL A 90 9.13 9.43 -6.11
C VAL A 90 8.20 8.39 -5.51
N THR A 91 8.10 7.21 -6.14
CA THR A 91 7.25 6.12 -5.64
C THR A 91 7.74 5.59 -4.30
N LEU A 92 9.06 5.46 -4.11
CA LEU A 92 9.66 5.05 -2.85
C LEU A 92 9.40 6.06 -1.73
N ILE A 93 9.53 7.36 -2.01
CA ILE A 93 9.23 8.41 -1.04
C ILE A 93 7.75 8.34 -0.62
N LEU A 94 6.83 8.22 -1.58
CA LEU A 94 5.40 8.06 -1.29
C LEU A 94 5.12 6.81 -0.44
N ALA A 95 5.77 5.70 -0.76
CA ALA A 95 5.61 4.45 -0.02
C ALA A 95 6.10 4.59 1.43
N GLU A 96 7.20 5.29 1.67
CA GLU A 96 7.71 5.50 3.02
C GLU A 96 6.79 6.40 3.86
N ILE A 97 6.23 7.45 3.26
CA ILE A 97 5.22 8.30 3.92
C ILE A 97 3.97 7.46 4.26
N GLY A 98 3.52 6.62 3.34
CA GLY A 98 2.41 5.68 3.56
C GLY A 98 2.69 4.73 4.72
N LYS A 99 3.86 4.09 4.73
CA LYS A 99 4.29 3.20 5.82
C LYS A 99 4.32 3.89 7.18
N LYS A 100 4.70 5.17 7.25
CA LYS A 100 4.64 5.94 8.50
C LYS A 100 3.21 6.07 9.01
N ALA A 101 2.24 6.33 8.13
CA ALA A 101 0.83 6.38 8.48
C ALA A 101 0.30 5.00 8.93
N GLU A 102 0.64 3.93 8.21
CA GLU A 102 0.27 2.55 8.57
C GLU A 102 0.85 2.12 9.92
N ARG A 103 2.10 2.50 10.22
CA ARG A 103 2.69 2.23 11.55
C ARG A 103 1.93 2.97 12.64
N ARG A 104 1.53 4.22 12.41
CA ARG A 104 0.72 4.99 13.36
C ARG A 104 -0.65 4.34 13.57
N SER A 105 -1.31 3.91 12.49
CA SER A 105 -2.62 3.27 12.57
C SER A 105 -2.60 1.87 13.17
N ARG A 106 -1.42 1.25 13.35
CA ARG A 106 -1.25 -0.02 14.08
C ARG A 106 -0.90 0.15 15.55
N ASN A 107 -0.56 1.37 15.96
CA ASN A 107 -0.17 1.71 17.33
C ASN A 107 -1.21 2.59 18.05
N LEU A 108 -2.47 2.56 17.61
CA LEU A 108 -3.57 3.20 18.35
C LEU A 108 -3.80 2.50 19.70
N ILE A 109 -4.11 3.29 20.72
CA ILE A 109 -4.45 2.79 22.05
C ILE A 109 -5.90 2.30 22.03
N CYS A 110 -6.15 1.16 22.67
CA CYS A 110 -7.48 0.57 22.83
C CYS A 110 -7.98 0.82 24.26
N THR A 111 -9.28 1.02 24.44
CA THR A 111 -9.88 1.31 25.77
C THR A 111 -10.00 0.09 26.67
N THR A 112 -10.05 -1.11 26.10
CA THR A 112 -10.21 -2.37 26.84
C THR A 112 -9.20 -3.42 26.34
N GLU A 113 -8.80 -4.33 27.23
CA GLU A 113 -7.88 -5.42 26.90
C GLU A 113 -8.45 -6.37 25.83
N GLU A 114 -9.77 -6.58 25.81
CA GLU A 114 -10.43 -7.42 24.81
C GLU A 114 -10.33 -6.80 23.40
N LEU A 115 -10.59 -5.50 23.28
CA LEU A 115 -10.42 -4.78 22.02
C LEU A 115 -8.96 -4.78 21.59
N GLU A 116 -8.03 -4.54 22.52
CA GLU A 116 -6.59 -4.55 22.22
C GLU A 116 -6.15 -5.91 21.66
N PHE A 117 -6.58 -6.99 22.29
CA PHE A 117 -6.25 -8.34 21.84
C PHE A 117 -6.72 -8.58 20.39
N LYS A 118 -7.98 -8.23 20.08
CA LYS A 118 -8.54 -8.39 18.72
C LYS A 118 -7.88 -7.47 17.71
N TYR A 119 -7.64 -6.23 18.08
CA TYR A 119 -6.96 -5.24 17.25
C TYR A 119 -5.53 -5.69 16.90
N GLN A 120 -4.77 -6.19 17.88
CA GLN A 120 -3.42 -6.73 17.63
C GLN A 120 -3.44 -7.98 16.74
N GLN A 121 -4.47 -8.82 16.82
CA GLN A 121 -4.65 -9.94 15.88
C GLN A 121 -4.83 -9.44 14.43
N ILE A 122 -5.65 -8.41 14.22
CA ILE A 122 -5.84 -7.79 12.90
C ILE A 122 -4.54 -7.16 12.41
N CYS A 123 -3.85 -6.39 13.24
CA CYS A 123 -2.55 -5.79 12.92
C CYS A 123 -1.51 -6.85 12.53
N LYS A 124 -1.46 -7.97 13.27
CA LYS A 124 -0.55 -9.08 12.98
C LYS A 124 -0.91 -9.76 11.65
N SER A 125 -2.20 -9.96 11.39
CA SER A 125 -2.67 -10.57 10.14
C SER A 125 -2.36 -9.66 8.95
N TRP A 126 -2.64 -8.36 9.06
CA TRP A 126 -2.33 -7.36 8.05
C TRP A 126 -0.88 -7.40 7.58
N THR A 127 0.06 -7.58 8.51
CA THR A 127 1.49 -7.44 8.19
C THR A 127 2.17 -8.74 7.79
N ASN A 128 1.64 -9.87 8.24
CA ASN A 128 2.33 -11.16 8.11
C ASN A 128 1.57 -12.15 7.22
N ASP A 129 0.26 -12.00 7.06
CA ASP A 129 -0.54 -12.91 6.25
C ASP A 129 -0.73 -12.36 4.85
N ALA A 130 -0.76 -13.27 3.86
CA ALA A 130 -1.11 -12.94 2.49
C ALA A 130 -2.60 -12.55 2.35
N PHE A 131 -3.47 -13.14 3.18
CA PHE A 131 -4.92 -12.96 3.13
C PHE A 131 -5.47 -12.58 4.51
N PRO A 132 -6.56 -11.79 4.56
CA PRO A 132 -7.21 -11.43 5.82
C PRO A 132 -7.81 -12.69 6.48
N LYS A 133 -7.51 -12.90 7.77
CA LYS A 133 -8.03 -14.04 8.57
C LYS A 133 -9.06 -13.61 9.64
N PHE A 134 -9.65 -12.43 9.48
CA PHE A 134 -10.54 -11.77 10.44
C PHE A 134 -11.75 -11.15 9.74
#